data_AF-A0A357YI38-F1
#
_entry.id   AF-A0A357YI38-F1
#
_cell.length_a   1.000
_cell.length_b   1.000
_cell.length_c   1.000
_cell.angle_alpha   90.00
_cell.angle_beta   90.00
_cell.angle_gamma   90.00
#
_symmetry.space_group_name_H-M   'P 1'
#
loop_
_entity.id
_entity.type
_entity.pdbx_description
1 polymer ?
#
loop_
_entity_poly.entity_id
_entity_poly.type
_entity_poly.pdbx_seq_one_letter_code
_entity_poly.pdbx_strand_id
1 'polypeptide(L)'
;MKNKNKFTAILITLIVGLTGLNGCVSDSAKLVSLKVEMQENPVGIGTATPRFSWQLTSARPDLQQQSYHIQAARSVQDLTKEQNLIWDSGIVDSDNSILIPYQGEKLNSGEKYYWRLKVVTNQGEIGWSEVNNWSMALLNESDWKANWIGENSMSNEGETDKSDTRLAARYLRKPFDVKDDIERAVLYISGQGVYEAYINGEKISGDVLAPTVSWYPDRVYYNVYDVTSLISDNTNLLGVILGNGRYFGMRESWSQMFGLPRLLAQLEIEYSDGSTDLIITDDSWKVTSRGPIIANNEFDGEEYDARLEFSDWNLADFNDSDWKSADIMDAPGGVITAQPNPNIQIQEELTPIKVTEITDGKYILDMGQNMVGWLKVNNLKGKKDQPISFRFAETLKEDGTLYVDNLRTAKAHDIYTPAADGNFSWEPKFVFHGFRFVEISGLDYQPQLSDFTGKVVYDKMETTGRFETNNETINQVFKNAFWGIRGNYRGMPTDCPQRDERVGWLGDRTTGSFGEAFIFDNALLYSKWLQDIEDSQSPEGSISVVSPKYWTLYHDDVTWPAAYFYSAKMLWQQYGDTEPIFKHYNSMKRYLERIQEVSMQDYIITKDAYG
;
A
#
# COMPACT_ATOMS: atom_id res chain seq x y z
N MET A 1 47.53 -28.50 68.68
CA MET A 1 46.80 -29.77 68.45
C MET A 1 45.71 -29.53 67.40
N LYS A 2 45.81 -30.26 66.28
CA LYS A 2 44.78 -30.61 65.28
C LYS A 2 43.85 -29.49 64.78
N ASN A 3 44.07 -28.94 63.58
CA ASN A 3 43.63 -29.46 62.26
C ASN A 3 42.19 -29.96 62.20
N LYS A 4 41.31 -29.19 61.53
CA LYS A 4 40.45 -29.60 60.39
C LYS A 4 39.55 -28.44 59.96
N ASN A 5 39.21 -28.42 58.67
CA ASN A 5 38.22 -27.56 57.99
C ASN A 5 38.73 -26.26 57.34
N LYS A 6 39.48 -26.38 56.23
CA LYS A 6 39.41 -25.43 55.09
C LYS A 6 39.79 -26.17 53.80
N PHE A 7 38.91 -27.05 53.32
CA PHE A 7 39.00 -27.68 51.99
C PHE A 7 37.68 -27.48 51.25
N THR A 8 37.22 -26.23 51.13
CA THR A 8 36.08 -25.85 50.29
C THR A 8 36.12 -24.35 49.96
N ALA A 9 37.29 -23.82 49.57
CA ALA A 9 37.42 -22.40 49.21
C ALA A 9 38.38 -22.12 48.03
N ILE A 10 38.82 -23.16 47.30
CA ILE A 10 39.76 -23.01 46.16
C ILE A 10 39.17 -23.63 44.88
N LEU A 11 37.83 -23.72 44.77
CA LEU A 11 37.16 -24.12 43.52
C LEU A 11 36.01 -23.17 43.11
N ILE A 12 35.88 -22.02 43.77
CA ILE A 12 34.91 -20.97 43.41
C ILE A 12 35.62 -19.67 42.97
N THR A 13 36.95 -19.61 43.05
CA THR A 13 37.75 -18.46 42.58
C THR A 13 38.36 -18.66 41.19
N LEU A 14 38.05 -19.77 40.50
CA LEU A 14 38.48 -20.02 39.12
C LEU A 14 37.33 -20.04 38.10
N ILE A 15 36.09 -19.77 38.52
CA ILE A 15 34.89 -19.64 37.65
C ILE A 15 34.34 -18.19 37.67
N VAL A 16 35.03 -17.26 38.32
CA VAL A 16 34.73 -15.81 38.27
C VAL A 16 35.72 -15.05 37.35
N GLY A 17 36.61 -15.78 36.66
CA GLY A 17 37.59 -15.21 35.72
C GLY A 17 37.21 -15.30 34.23
N LEU A 18 35.99 -15.74 33.89
CA LEU A 18 35.59 -16.00 32.49
C LEU A 18 34.21 -15.45 32.10
N THR A 19 33.60 -14.60 32.94
CA THR A 19 32.38 -13.84 32.62
C THR A 19 32.65 -12.34 32.41
N GLY A 20 33.85 -12.02 31.90
CA GLY A 20 34.29 -10.67 31.54
C GLY A 20 34.47 -10.45 30.03
N LEU A 21 33.79 -11.24 29.19
CA LEU A 21 33.61 -10.97 27.76
C LEU A 21 32.14 -10.63 27.51
N ASN A 22 31.62 -9.63 28.23
CA ASN A 22 30.56 -8.82 27.65
C ASN A 22 31.22 -8.11 26.47
N GLY A 23 30.75 -8.43 25.25
CA GLY A 23 31.36 -7.98 24.02
C GLY A 23 31.69 -6.49 24.07
N CYS A 24 32.89 -6.12 23.64
CA CYS A 24 33.13 -4.78 23.16
C CYS A 24 32.06 -4.51 22.11
N VAL A 25 31.02 -3.75 22.47
CA VAL A 25 30.26 -2.99 21.48
C VAL A 25 31.32 -2.15 20.80
N SER A 26 31.58 -2.39 19.51
CA SER A 26 32.61 -1.62 18.82
C SER A 26 32.20 -0.14 18.88
N ASP A 27 33.04 0.68 19.51
CA ASP A 27 32.91 2.15 19.56
C ASP A 27 33.07 2.82 18.19
N SER A 28 33.21 2.02 17.12
CA SER A 28 33.35 2.46 15.75
C SER A 28 32.01 2.89 15.18
N ALA A 29 32.02 3.97 14.39
CA ALA A 29 30.87 4.38 13.60
C ALA A 29 30.42 3.25 12.66
N LYS A 30 29.12 3.19 12.36
CA LYS A 30 28.49 2.16 11.53
C LYS A 30 27.52 2.78 10.53
N LEU A 31 27.40 2.11 9.38
CA LEU A 31 26.35 2.35 8.41
C LEU A 31 25.09 1.57 8.81
N VAL A 32 23.94 2.24 8.74
CA VAL A 32 22.62 1.65 8.98
C VAL A 32 21.61 2.23 7.98
N SER A 33 20.47 1.56 7.81
CA SER A 33 19.35 2.06 6.99
C SER A 33 19.75 2.39 5.54
N LEU A 34 20.41 1.44 4.86
CA LEU A 34 20.80 1.60 3.45
C LEU A 34 19.56 1.44 2.56
N LYS A 35 19.24 2.48 1.80
CA LYS A 35 18.00 2.58 1.05
C LYS A 35 18.24 3.03 -0.39
N VAL A 36 17.39 2.56 -1.29
CA VAL A 36 17.25 3.05 -2.68
C VAL A 36 15.82 3.56 -2.83
N GLU A 37 15.63 4.79 -3.31
CA GLU A 37 14.30 5.44 -3.36
C GLU A 37 13.54 5.32 -2.02
N MET A 38 14.24 5.61 -0.92
CA MET A 38 13.75 5.56 0.46
C MET A 38 13.28 4.17 0.95
N GLN A 39 13.58 3.11 0.20
CA GLN A 39 13.16 1.74 0.51
C GLN A 39 14.37 0.81 0.69
N GLU A 40 14.23 -0.19 1.56
CA GLU A 40 15.24 -1.24 1.72
C GLU A 40 15.01 -2.33 0.66
N ASN A 41 16.06 -2.64 -0.12
CA ASN A 41 16.03 -3.63 -1.19
C ASN A 41 14.76 -3.63 -2.07
N PRO A 42 14.37 -2.47 -2.64
CA PRO A 42 13.10 -2.34 -3.35
C PRO A 42 13.04 -3.19 -4.62
N VAL A 43 11.85 -3.70 -4.90
CA VAL A 43 11.53 -4.46 -6.10
C VAL A 43 10.72 -3.58 -7.05
N GLY A 44 11.18 -3.44 -8.30
CA GLY A 44 10.42 -2.73 -9.34
C GLY A 44 10.47 -1.20 -9.26
N ILE A 45 11.66 -0.61 -9.19
CA ILE A 45 11.82 0.84 -9.29
C ILE A 45 11.51 1.31 -10.73
N GLY A 46 10.65 2.32 -10.85
CA GLY A 46 10.25 2.92 -12.14
C GLY A 46 11.13 4.08 -12.64
N THR A 47 12.08 4.58 -11.85
CA THR A 47 12.99 5.66 -12.27
C THR A 47 14.32 5.12 -12.80
N ALA A 48 14.82 5.66 -13.90
CA ALA A 48 16.12 5.29 -14.48
C ALA A 48 17.32 5.86 -13.69
N THR A 49 17.08 6.78 -12.76
CA THR A 49 18.10 7.41 -11.90
C THR A 49 17.74 7.21 -10.43
N PRO A 50 17.72 5.96 -9.92
CA PRO A 50 17.40 5.70 -8.53
C PRO A 50 18.37 6.40 -7.58
N ARG A 51 17.88 6.80 -6.41
CA ARG A 51 18.62 7.61 -5.44
C ARG A 51 18.94 6.82 -4.18
N PHE A 52 20.18 6.88 -3.73
CA PHE A 52 20.72 6.11 -2.62
C PHE A 52 20.80 6.95 -1.34
N SER A 53 20.40 6.36 -0.22
CA SER A 53 20.47 6.99 1.11
C SER A 53 21.07 6.03 2.13
N TRP A 54 21.76 6.57 3.13
CA TRP A 54 22.28 5.82 4.27
C TRP A 54 22.33 6.68 5.52
N GLN A 55 22.28 6.02 6.68
CA GLN A 55 22.43 6.66 7.98
C GLN A 55 23.74 6.20 8.64
N LEU A 56 24.26 7.07 9.50
CA LEU A 56 25.46 6.82 10.29
C LEU A 56 25.10 6.82 11.77
N THR A 57 25.65 5.87 12.52
CA THR A 57 25.51 5.81 13.98
C THR A 57 26.85 5.61 14.65
N SER A 58 27.07 6.23 15.81
CA SER A 58 28.27 6.08 16.63
C SER A 58 27.92 6.26 18.10
N ALA A 59 28.65 5.58 18.97
CA ALA A 59 28.58 5.80 20.41
C ALA A 59 29.23 7.14 20.83
N ARG A 60 30.04 7.76 19.96
CA ARG A 60 30.73 9.03 20.21
C ARG A 60 29.98 10.20 19.54
N PRO A 61 29.86 11.35 20.22
CA PRO A 61 29.22 12.54 19.64
C PRO A 61 30.01 13.10 18.45
N ASP A 62 29.41 14.07 17.76
CA ASP A 62 30.02 14.82 16.66
C ASP A 62 30.46 13.92 15.48
N LEU A 63 29.70 12.87 15.17
CA LEU A 63 29.95 12.05 13.99
C LEU A 63 29.56 12.83 12.72
N GLN A 64 30.51 12.99 11.80
CA GLN A 64 30.27 13.64 10.52
C GLN A 64 30.92 12.85 9.37
N GLN A 65 30.15 12.65 8.30
CA GLN A 65 30.67 12.15 7.04
C GLN A 65 31.60 13.18 6.38
N GLN A 66 32.67 12.69 5.75
CA GLN A 66 33.59 13.50 4.96
C GLN A 66 33.57 13.12 3.48
N SER A 67 33.44 11.83 3.18
CA SER A 67 33.31 11.33 1.82
C SER A 67 32.61 9.99 1.77
N TYR A 68 32.13 9.60 0.59
CA TYR A 68 31.55 8.29 0.31
C TYR A 68 32.11 7.68 -0.97
N HIS A 69 31.94 6.37 -1.12
CA HIS A 69 32.25 5.63 -2.34
C HIS A 69 31.21 4.53 -2.52
N ILE A 70 30.42 4.64 -3.57
CA ILE A 70 29.38 3.68 -3.98
C ILE A 70 29.84 2.91 -5.21
N GLN A 71 29.58 1.60 -5.20
CA GLN A 71 29.73 0.71 -6.35
C GLN A 71 28.45 -0.06 -6.60
N ALA A 72 28.12 -0.27 -7.87
CA ALA A 72 27.03 -1.15 -8.30
C ALA A 72 27.45 -2.09 -9.43
N ALA A 73 26.86 -3.28 -9.46
CA ALA A 73 27.06 -4.28 -10.52
C ALA A 73 25.80 -5.15 -10.75
N ARG A 74 25.85 -5.97 -11.78
CA ARG A 74 24.80 -6.96 -12.12
C ARG A 74 24.86 -8.24 -11.29
N SER A 75 26.00 -8.50 -10.63
CA SER A 75 26.18 -9.65 -9.75
C SER A 75 26.97 -9.30 -8.49
N VAL A 76 26.77 -10.09 -7.43
CA VAL A 76 27.54 -9.98 -6.17
C VAL A 76 29.02 -10.30 -6.42
N GLN A 77 29.30 -11.21 -7.35
CA GLN A 77 30.65 -11.64 -7.70
C GLN A 77 31.43 -10.49 -8.37
N ASP A 78 30.78 -9.76 -9.28
CA ASP A 78 31.35 -8.59 -9.96
C ASP A 78 31.66 -7.47 -8.97
N LEU A 79 30.76 -7.18 -8.02
CA LEU A 79 31.03 -6.24 -6.92
C LEU A 79 32.23 -6.67 -6.08
N THR A 80 32.29 -7.96 -5.70
CA THR A 80 33.32 -8.48 -4.80
C THR A 80 34.71 -8.47 -5.44
N LYS A 81 34.77 -8.75 -6.76
CA LYS A 81 36.01 -8.74 -7.54
C LYS A 81 36.36 -7.36 -8.11
N GLU A 82 35.46 -6.40 -7.99
CA GLU A 82 35.56 -5.06 -8.58
C GLU A 82 35.75 -5.14 -10.11
N GLN A 83 34.94 -5.98 -10.77
CA GLN A 83 34.97 -6.21 -12.21
C GLN A 83 33.58 -5.95 -12.78
N ASN A 84 33.50 -5.50 -14.05
CA ASN A 84 32.23 -5.24 -14.74
C ASN A 84 31.22 -4.40 -13.93
N LEU A 85 31.73 -3.45 -13.15
CA LEU A 85 30.89 -2.52 -12.40
C LEU A 85 30.07 -1.67 -13.37
N ILE A 86 28.77 -1.57 -13.12
CA ILE A 86 27.89 -0.68 -13.89
C ILE A 86 27.97 0.75 -13.36
N TRP A 87 28.47 0.91 -12.14
CA TRP A 87 28.72 2.20 -11.53
C TRP A 87 29.83 2.09 -10.51
N ASP A 88 30.78 3.01 -10.59
CA ASP A 88 31.76 3.29 -9.57
C ASP A 88 31.83 4.82 -9.44
N SER A 89 31.40 5.34 -8.29
CA SER A 89 31.41 6.79 -8.04
C SER A 89 32.81 7.35 -7.75
N GLY A 90 33.80 6.48 -7.52
CA GLY A 90 35.05 6.85 -6.89
C GLY A 90 34.83 7.37 -5.46
N ILE A 91 35.87 8.00 -4.89
CA ILE A 91 35.73 8.73 -3.64
C ILE A 91 35.13 10.11 -3.96
N VAL A 92 33.96 10.39 -3.40
CA VAL A 92 33.27 11.68 -3.54
C VAL A 92 33.40 12.44 -2.23
N ASP A 93 34.11 13.56 -2.24
CA ASP A 93 34.28 14.47 -1.10
C ASP A 93 32.97 15.23 -0.83
N SER A 94 32.07 14.62 -0.05
CA SER A 94 30.77 15.16 0.30
C SER A 94 30.26 14.58 1.61
N ASP A 95 29.63 15.43 2.42
CA ASP A 95 28.91 15.07 3.63
C ASP A 95 27.45 14.64 3.38
N ASN A 96 26.97 14.69 2.12
CA ASN A 96 25.63 14.25 1.75
C ASN A 96 25.49 12.72 1.86
N SER A 97 24.42 12.26 2.49
CA SER A 97 24.09 10.83 2.65
C SER A 97 22.64 10.49 2.31
N ILE A 98 21.92 11.42 1.68
CA ILE A 98 20.49 11.34 1.42
C ILE A 98 20.26 11.56 -0.08
N LEU A 99 19.55 10.63 -0.71
CA LEU A 99 19.05 10.70 -2.08
C LEU A 99 20.13 11.00 -3.14
N ILE A 100 21.29 10.37 -3.01
CA ILE A 100 22.39 10.48 -3.99
C ILE A 100 21.98 9.79 -5.29
N PRO A 101 21.84 10.50 -6.42
CA PRO A 101 21.36 9.91 -7.65
C PRO A 101 22.39 8.95 -8.25
N TYR A 102 21.89 7.85 -8.82
CA TYR A 102 22.66 6.96 -9.68
C TYR A 102 23.27 7.71 -10.87
N GLN A 103 24.56 7.47 -11.16
CA GLN A 103 25.30 8.12 -12.24
C GLN A 103 26.09 7.14 -13.11
N GLY A 104 25.72 5.86 -13.09
CA GLY A 104 26.38 4.81 -13.86
C GLY A 104 25.80 4.58 -15.26
N GLU A 105 26.01 3.38 -15.77
CA GLU A 105 25.46 2.88 -17.04
C GLU A 105 23.93 2.92 -17.07
N LYS A 106 23.35 2.99 -18.27
CA LYS A 106 21.89 2.91 -18.43
C LYS A 106 21.34 1.61 -17.79
N LEU A 107 20.35 1.75 -16.92
CA LEU A 107 19.61 0.65 -16.31
C LEU A 107 18.56 0.10 -17.30
N ASN A 108 18.33 -1.21 -17.27
CA ASN A 108 17.38 -1.91 -18.13
C ASN A 108 16.12 -2.33 -17.36
N SER A 109 15.02 -2.43 -18.09
CA SER A 109 13.75 -2.94 -17.56
C SER A 109 13.90 -4.34 -16.99
N GLY A 110 13.25 -4.60 -15.85
CA GLY A 110 13.20 -5.90 -15.19
C GLY A 110 14.50 -6.42 -14.58
N GLU A 111 15.65 -5.77 -14.83
CA GLU A 111 16.95 -6.24 -14.35
C GLU A 111 17.12 -5.99 -12.84
N LYS A 112 17.86 -6.89 -12.18
CA LYS A 112 18.25 -6.76 -10.76
C LYS A 112 19.70 -6.32 -10.66
N TYR A 113 19.97 -5.40 -9.75
CA TYR A 113 21.28 -4.84 -9.52
C TYR A 113 21.66 -4.95 -8.05
N TYR A 114 22.96 -4.98 -7.81
CA TYR A 114 23.56 -5.06 -6.48
C TYR A 114 24.42 -3.82 -6.26
N TRP A 115 24.47 -3.32 -5.03
CA TRP A 115 25.35 -2.23 -4.65
C TRP A 115 25.94 -2.42 -3.26
N ARG A 116 27.03 -1.69 -3.02
CA ARG A 116 27.66 -1.53 -1.71
C ARG A 116 28.21 -0.11 -1.60
N LEU A 117 28.44 0.33 -0.37
CA LEU A 117 29.01 1.65 -0.13
C LEU A 117 30.04 1.59 1.01
N LYS A 118 31.02 2.49 0.99
CA LYS A 118 31.90 2.77 2.12
C LYS A 118 31.98 4.27 2.38
N VAL A 119 32.27 4.66 3.60
CA VAL A 119 32.23 6.07 4.05
C VAL A 119 33.48 6.41 4.85
N VAL A 120 34.04 7.58 4.62
CA VAL A 120 35.03 8.19 5.52
C VAL A 120 34.32 9.21 6.40
N THR A 121 34.57 9.13 7.71
CA THR A 121 34.05 10.07 8.71
C THR A 121 35.21 10.75 9.43
N ASN A 122 34.91 11.83 10.16
CA ASN A 122 35.86 12.44 11.11
C ASN A 122 36.27 11.48 12.26
N GLN A 123 35.61 10.34 12.38
CA GLN A 123 35.81 9.31 13.39
C GLN A 123 36.52 8.05 12.86
N GLY A 124 36.89 8.04 11.58
CA GLY A 124 37.55 6.91 10.89
C GLY A 124 36.80 6.46 9.65
N GLU A 125 37.42 5.55 8.90
CA GLU A 125 36.80 4.87 7.76
C GLU A 125 35.84 3.77 8.24
N ILE A 126 34.66 3.75 7.64
CA ILE A 126 33.72 2.63 7.69
C ILE A 126 33.89 1.90 6.36
N GLY A 127 34.39 0.67 6.41
CA GLY A 127 34.63 -0.16 5.22
C GLY A 127 33.35 -0.47 4.44
N TRP A 128 33.48 -1.29 3.40
CA TRP A 128 32.33 -1.70 2.59
C TRP A 128 31.19 -2.23 3.44
N SER A 129 29.98 -1.74 3.15
CA SER A 129 28.73 -2.26 3.68
C SER A 129 28.51 -3.70 3.21
N GLU A 130 27.55 -4.38 3.86
CA GLU A 130 26.91 -5.53 3.26
C GLU A 130 26.34 -5.17 1.87
N VAL A 131 26.33 -6.15 0.97
CA VAL A 131 25.78 -5.97 -0.38
C VAL A 131 24.26 -5.88 -0.29
N ASN A 132 23.71 -4.78 -0.81
CA ASN A 132 22.28 -4.55 -0.96
C ASN A 132 21.90 -4.66 -2.44
N ASN A 133 20.61 -4.64 -2.75
CA ASN A 133 20.12 -4.80 -4.11
C ASN A 133 18.91 -3.91 -4.41
N TRP A 134 18.55 -3.79 -5.67
CA TRP A 134 17.25 -3.30 -6.14
C TRP A 134 16.93 -3.95 -7.47
N SER A 135 15.66 -3.95 -7.89
CA SER A 135 15.30 -4.31 -9.26
C SER A 135 14.52 -3.20 -9.95
N MET A 136 14.61 -3.17 -11.27
CA MET A 136 13.87 -2.23 -12.10
C MET A 136 12.50 -2.76 -12.44
N ALA A 137 11.54 -1.85 -12.62
CA ALA A 137 10.26 -2.17 -13.22
C ALA A 137 10.38 -2.28 -14.75
N LEU A 138 9.26 -2.53 -15.43
CA LEU A 138 9.15 -2.28 -16.87
C LEU A 138 9.14 -0.76 -17.16
N LEU A 139 10.24 -0.22 -17.69
CA LEU A 139 10.44 1.22 -17.80
C LEU A 139 9.69 1.85 -18.98
N ASN A 140 9.32 1.06 -19.99
CA ASN A 140 8.65 1.54 -21.20
C ASN A 140 7.39 0.72 -21.47
N GLU A 141 6.38 1.35 -22.06
CA GLU A 141 5.15 0.67 -22.47
C GLU A 141 5.43 -0.51 -23.43
N SER A 142 6.45 -0.38 -24.29
CA SER A 142 6.86 -1.45 -25.22
C SER A 142 7.40 -2.71 -24.53
N ASP A 143 7.76 -2.63 -23.26
CA ASP A 143 8.27 -3.78 -22.49
C ASP A 143 7.12 -4.71 -22.06
N TRP A 144 5.88 -4.19 -22.01
CA TRP A 144 4.69 -5.00 -21.84
C TRP A 144 4.38 -5.80 -23.11
N LYS A 145 4.15 -7.09 -22.93
CA LYS A 145 3.63 -8.02 -23.96
C LYS A 145 2.23 -8.52 -23.65
N ALA A 146 1.76 -8.25 -22.43
CA ALA A 146 0.46 -8.64 -21.93
C ALA A 146 -0.67 -7.75 -22.47
N ASN A 147 -1.87 -8.31 -22.54
CA ASN A 147 -3.09 -7.62 -22.93
C ASN A 147 -3.95 -7.35 -21.69
N TRP A 148 -4.73 -6.28 -21.73
CA TRP A 148 -5.80 -6.07 -20.77
C TRP A 148 -6.90 -7.11 -20.97
N ILE A 149 -7.30 -7.79 -19.91
CA ILE A 149 -8.33 -8.84 -19.95
C ILE A 149 -9.36 -8.69 -18.82
N GLY A 150 -10.53 -9.27 -18.99
CA GLY A 150 -11.56 -9.29 -17.94
C GLY A 150 -12.83 -10.01 -18.37
N GLU A 151 -13.93 -9.73 -17.66
CA GLU A 151 -15.29 -10.03 -18.14
C GLU A 151 -15.94 -8.70 -18.53
N ASN A 152 -16.10 -8.47 -19.84
CA ASN A 152 -16.56 -7.20 -20.39
C ASN A 152 -18.10 -7.09 -20.42
N SER A 153 -18.76 -7.59 -19.38
CA SER A 153 -20.21 -7.49 -19.19
C SER A 153 -20.62 -7.52 -17.72
N MET A 154 -21.78 -6.90 -17.43
CA MET A 154 -22.53 -7.16 -16.20
C MET A 154 -23.40 -8.40 -16.45
N SER A 155 -22.97 -9.54 -15.92
CA SER A 155 -23.50 -10.87 -16.25
C SER A 155 -24.44 -11.44 -15.20
N ASN A 156 -24.48 -10.86 -13.99
CA ASN A 156 -25.26 -11.40 -12.88
C ASN A 156 -26.53 -10.60 -12.61
N GLU A 157 -27.53 -11.27 -12.04
CA GLU A 157 -28.77 -10.63 -11.59
C GLU A 157 -28.47 -9.61 -10.48
N GLY A 158 -29.11 -8.44 -10.57
CA GLY A 158 -28.93 -7.35 -9.62
C GLY A 158 -27.65 -6.52 -9.80
N GLU A 159 -26.82 -6.81 -10.79
CA GLU A 159 -25.72 -5.91 -11.16
C GLU A 159 -26.28 -4.63 -11.80
N THR A 160 -25.72 -3.48 -11.42
CA THR A 160 -26.15 -2.16 -11.91
C THR A 160 -25.03 -1.14 -11.81
N ASP A 161 -24.94 -0.27 -12.81
CA ASP A 161 -24.10 0.93 -12.84
C ASP A 161 -24.90 2.21 -12.52
N LYS A 162 -26.18 2.05 -12.13
CA LYS A 162 -27.13 3.13 -11.83
C LYS A 162 -27.28 3.35 -10.35
N SER A 163 -27.45 4.62 -9.95
CA SER A 163 -27.61 5.04 -8.55
C SER A 163 -26.49 4.50 -7.64
N ASP A 164 -26.80 3.56 -6.75
CA ASP A 164 -25.82 2.80 -5.97
C ASP A 164 -25.32 1.62 -6.80
N THR A 165 -24.06 1.65 -7.20
CA THR A 165 -23.52 0.65 -8.11
C THR A 165 -23.31 -0.69 -7.39
N ARG A 166 -23.57 -1.78 -8.11
CA ARG A 166 -23.47 -3.14 -7.59
C ARG A 166 -22.88 -4.04 -8.67
N LEU A 167 -21.73 -4.64 -8.38
CA LEU A 167 -21.02 -5.54 -9.30
C LEU A 167 -20.26 -6.59 -8.50
N ALA A 168 -20.38 -7.86 -8.89
CA ALA A 168 -19.66 -8.97 -8.25
C ALA A 168 -18.15 -8.90 -8.49
N ALA A 169 -17.33 -9.61 -7.70
CA ALA A 169 -15.91 -9.72 -8.01
C ALA A 169 -15.67 -10.61 -9.25
N ARG A 170 -14.57 -10.39 -9.96
CA ARG A 170 -14.20 -11.18 -11.15
C ARG A 170 -13.01 -12.08 -10.81
N TYR A 171 -13.15 -13.38 -11.00
CA TYR A 171 -12.11 -14.37 -10.74
C TYR A 171 -11.48 -14.79 -12.06
N LEU A 172 -10.16 -14.69 -12.15
CA LEU A 172 -9.37 -15.01 -13.33
C LEU A 172 -8.30 -16.03 -12.97
N ARG A 173 -8.07 -17.04 -13.83
CA ARG A 173 -6.99 -18.01 -13.63
C ARG A 173 -6.32 -18.42 -14.93
N LYS A 174 -5.02 -18.74 -14.86
CA LYS A 174 -4.25 -19.37 -15.94
C LYS A 174 -3.26 -20.38 -15.37
N PRO A 175 -3.34 -21.66 -15.78
CA PRO A 175 -2.27 -22.61 -15.54
C PRO A 175 -1.08 -22.29 -16.46
N PHE A 176 0.11 -22.58 -15.98
CA PHE A 176 1.34 -22.48 -16.77
C PHE A 176 2.34 -23.52 -16.31
N ASP A 177 3.17 -23.98 -17.23
CA ASP A 177 4.26 -24.90 -16.94
C ASP A 177 5.57 -24.14 -16.89
N VAL A 178 6.51 -24.65 -16.10
CA VAL A 178 7.88 -24.12 -15.97
C VAL A 178 8.90 -25.23 -16.20
N LYS A 179 10.13 -24.84 -16.51
CA LYS A 179 11.29 -25.75 -16.51
C LYS A 179 11.87 -25.86 -15.09
N ASP A 180 12.74 -26.83 -14.90
CA ASP A 180 13.53 -26.93 -13.67
C ASP A 180 14.55 -25.77 -13.55
N ASP A 181 15.16 -25.63 -12.38
CA ASP A 181 16.26 -24.69 -12.10
C ASP A 181 15.91 -23.19 -12.27
N ILE A 182 14.75 -22.78 -11.77
CA ILE A 182 14.33 -21.36 -11.70
C ILE A 182 15.32 -20.57 -10.85
N GLU A 183 15.87 -19.51 -11.42
CA GLU A 183 16.74 -18.56 -10.73
C GLU A 183 15.93 -17.41 -10.13
N ARG A 184 14.93 -16.92 -10.87
CA ARG A 184 14.12 -15.75 -10.47
C ARG A 184 12.76 -15.75 -11.18
N ALA A 185 11.71 -15.33 -10.48
CA ALA A 185 10.40 -15.07 -11.08
C ALA A 185 9.82 -13.74 -10.57
N VAL A 186 9.41 -12.86 -11.48
CA VAL A 186 8.88 -11.52 -11.15
C VAL A 186 7.55 -11.29 -11.83
N LEU A 187 6.54 -10.94 -11.03
CA LEU A 187 5.20 -10.60 -11.49
C LEU A 187 5.02 -9.09 -11.54
N TYR A 188 4.74 -8.56 -12.73
CA TYR A 188 4.25 -7.21 -12.95
C TYR A 188 2.74 -7.26 -13.14
N ILE A 189 1.97 -6.58 -12.30
CA ILE A 189 0.51 -6.76 -12.25
C ILE A 189 -0.24 -5.46 -11.95
N SER A 190 -1.34 -5.25 -12.66
CA SER A 190 -2.28 -4.15 -12.46
C SER A 190 -3.72 -4.65 -12.63
N GLY A 191 -4.47 -4.68 -11.53
CA GLY A 191 -5.93 -4.88 -11.56
C GLY A 191 -6.65 -3.54 -11.42
N GLN A 192 -7.34 -3.09 -12.48
CA GLN A 192 -8.12 -1.87 -12.41
C GLN A 192 -9.38 -2.07 -11.58
N GLY A 193 -9.55 -1.19 -10.60
CA GLY A 193 -10.42 -1.37 -9.46
C GLY A 193 -9.54 -1.63 -8.26
N VAL A 194 -9.49 -2.88 -7.81
CA VAL A 194 -8.50 -3.43 -6.88
C VAL A 194 -8.32 -4.91 -7.18
N TYR A 195 -7.21 -5.53 -6.76
CA TYR A 195 -7.01 -6.98 -6.93
C TYR A 195 -6.40 -7.68 -5.72
N GLU A 196 -6.59 -8.99 -5.68
CA GLU A 196 -5.85 -9.93 -4.84
C GLU A 196 -5.37 -11.09 -5.72
N ALA A 197 -4.09 -11.43 -5.65
CA ALA A 197 -3.47 -12.42 -6.54
C ALA A 197 -2.81 -13.57 -5.77
N TYR A 198 -2.79 -14.72 -6.41
CA TYR A 198 -2.37 -15.99 -5.86
C TYR A 198 -1.49 -16.76 -6.83
N ILE A 199 -0.46 -17.42 -6.32
CA ILE A 199 0.28 -18.44 -7.05
C ILE A 199 0.20 -19.73 -6.23
N ASN A 200 -0.29 -20.81 -6.85
CA ASN A 200 -0.39 -22.13 -6.23
C ASN A 200 -1.09 -22.12 -4.85
N GLY A 201 -2.20 -21.39 -4.75
CA GLY A 201 -2.98 -21.27 -3.52
C GLY A 201 -2.49 -20.22 -2.53
N GLU A 202 -1.25 -19.76 -2.66
CA GLU A 202 -0.62 -18.78 -1.76
C GLU A 202 -0.78 -17.35 -2.27
N LYS A 203 -1.08 -16.41 -1.37
CA LYS A 203 -1.14 -14.97 -1.73
C LYS A 203 0.25 -14.49 -2.14
N ILE A 204 0.32 -13.68 -3.20
CA ILE A 204 1.61 -13.14 -3.67
C ILE A 204 2.22 -12.09 -2.73
N SER A 205 1.40 -11.45 -1.89
CA SER A 205 1.81 -10.43 -0.95
C SER A 205 0.79 -10.24 0.18
N GLY A 206 1.15 -9.44 1.19
CA GLY A 206 0.23 -8.95 2.23
C GLY A 206 -0.51 -7.66 1.85
N ASP A 207 -0.38 -7.22 0.59
CA ASP A 207 -1.01 -5.99 0.11
C ASP A 207 -2.52 -6.20 -0.05
N VAL A 208 -3.28 -5.16 0.27
CA VAL A 208 -4.73 -5.12 0.13
C VAL A 208 -5.12 -3.85 -0.62
N LEU A 209 -6.24 -3.89 -1.34
CA LEU A 209 -6.73 -2.74 -2.11
C LEU A 209 -5.68 -2.19 -3.10
N ALA A 210 -4.84 -3.05 -3.66
CA ALA A 210 -3.83 -2.72 -4.65
C ALA A 210 -4.43 -2.70 -6.08
N PRO A 211 -3.87 -1.94 -7.04
CA PRO A 211 -2.79 -0.95 -6.87
C PRO A 211 -3.33 0.35 -6.25
N THR A 212 -2.44 1.29 -5.94
CA THR A 212 -2.83 2.63 -5.47
C THR A 212 -3.75 3.34 -6.48
N VAL A 213 -4.65 4.17 -5.96
CA VAL A 213 -5.60 4.96 -6.75
C VAL A 213 -4.89 6.00 -7.61
N SER A 214 -5.53 6.41 -8.70
CA SER A 214 -5.04 7.46 -9.61
C SER A 214 -6.21 8.05 -10.40
N TRP A 215 -5.95 9.12 -11.15
CA TRP A 215 -6.86 9.51 -12.22
C TRP A 215 -6.59 8.63 -13.45
N TYR A 216 -7.32 7.51 -13.54
CA TYR A 216 -7.09 6.44 -14.53
C TYR A 216 -6.98 6.88 -16.00
N PRO A 217 -7.71 7.91 -16.48
CA PRO A 217 -7.54 8.41 -17.84
C PRO A 217 -6.15 8.98 -18.14
N ASP A 218 -5.43 9.48 -17.13
CA ASP A 218 -4.11 10.10 -17.31
C ASP A 218 -2.98 9.16 -16.84
N ARG A 219 -3.24 8.33 -15.82
CA ARG A 219 -2.23 7.42 -15.25
C ARG A 219 -2.84 6.15 -14.68
N VAL A 220 -2.15 5.04 -14.86
CA VAL A 220 -2.50 3.75 -14.23
C VAL A 220 -1.29 3.13 -13.57
N TYR A 221 -1.43 2.77 -12.30
CA TYR A 221 -0.35 2.14 -11.54
C TYR A 221 -0.33 0.62 -11.68
N TYR A 222 0.87 0.03 -11.67
CA TYR A 222 1.07 -1.40 -11.53
C TYR A 222 2.09 -1.69 -10.42
N ASN A 223 2.00 -2.90 -9.86
CA ASN A 223 2.89 -3.39 -8.82
C ASN A 223 3.88 -4.41 -9.38
N VAL A 224 4.99 -4.60 -8.68
CA VAL A 224 6.04 -5.56 -9.03
C VAL A 224 6.34 -6.41 -7.81
N TYR A 225 6.30 -7.73 -7.98
CA TYR A 225 6.55 -8.68 -6.91
C TYR A 225 7.59 -9.71 -7.32
N ASP A 226 8.56 -9.96 -6.45
CA ASP A 226 9.38 -11.17 -6.53
C ASP A 226 8.54 -12.34 -6.01
N VAL A 227 8.21 -13.26 -6.92
CA VAL A 227 7.37 -14.43 -6.65
C VAL A 227 8.16 -15.72 -6.77
N THR A 228 9.49 -15.64 -6.81
CA THR A 228 10.39 -16.79 -7.04
C THR A 228 10.08 -17.96 -6.11
N SER A 229 9.85 -17.68 -4.83
CA SER A 229 9.58 -18.72 -3.81
C SER A 229 8.18 -19.35 -3.88
N LEU A 230 7.28 -18.83 -4.72
CA LEU A 230 5.91 -19.33 -4.87
C LEU A 230 5.78 -20.29 -6.06
N ILE A 231 6.74 -20.25 -6.98
CA ILE A 231 6.76 -21.15 -8.12
C ILE A 231 7.23 -22.53 -7.65
N SER A 232 6.48 -23.56 -8.04
CA SER A 232 6.83 -24.95 -7.81
C SER A 232 7.35 -25.58 -9.09
N ASP A 233 8.13 -26.65 -8.94
CA ASP A 233 8.41 -27.54 -10.07
C ASP A 233 7.07 -28.11 -10.58
N ASN A 234 6.90 -28.30 -11.89
CA ASN A 234 5.68 -28.74 -12.60
C ASN A 234 4.65 -27.63 -12.93
N THR A 235 3.38 -28.01 -13.06
CA THR A 235 2.29 -27.10 -13.44
C THR A 235 1.95 -26.18 -12.28
N ASN A 236 2.03 -24.89 -12.55
CA ASN A 236 1.70 -23.81 -11.64
C ASN A 236 0.36 -23.18 -12.04
N LEU A 237 -0.22 -22.41 -11.11
CA LEU A 237 -1.40 -21.60 -11.40
C LEU A 237 -1.21 -20.17 -10.89
N LEU A 238 -1.48 -19.20 -11.75
CA LEU A 238 -1.69 -17.80 -11.37
C LEU A 238 -3.20 -17.53 -11.31
N GLY A 239 -3.70 -17.13 -10.14
CA GLY A 239 -5.10 -16.75 -9.91
C GLY A 239 -5.21 -15.30 -9.45
N VAL A 240 -6.22 -14.58 -9.93
CA VAL A 240 -6.49 -13.18 -9.55
C VAL A 240 -7.96 -12.98 -9.29
N ILE A 241 -8.29 -12.25 -8.24
CA ILE A 241 -9.64 -11.73 -7.97
C ILE A 241 -9.60 -10.22 -8.18
N LEU A 242 -10.52 -9.68 -8.98
CA LEU A 242 -10.71 -8.25 -9.19
C LEU A 242 -11.94 -7.76 -8.43
N GLY A 243 -11.76 -6.71 -7.63
CA GLY A 243 -12.82 -5.91 -7.04
C GLY A 243 -13.03 -4.60 -7.81
N ASN A 244 -14.12 -3.91 -7.48
CA ASN A 244 -14.59 -2.72 -8.18
C ASN A 244 -13.68 -1.50 -7.94
N GLY A 245 -13.20 -1.36 -6.71
CA GLY A 245 -12.39 -0.22 -6.26
C GLY A 245 -13.02 1.10 -6.69
N ARG A 246 -12.21 2.02 -7.20
CA ARG A 246 -12.67 3.30 -7.77
C ARG A 246 -12.76 3.31 -9.29
N TYR A 247 -12.52 2.17 -9.93
CA TYR A 247 -12.56 2.06 -11.39
C TYR A 247 -14.00 1.85 -11.88
N PHE A 248 -14.72 0.94 -11.21
CA PHE A 248 -16.17 0.85 -11.30
C PHE A 248 -16.77 1.67 -10.15
N GLY A 249 -17.02 2.95 -10.41
CA GLY A 249 -17.35 3.95 -9.40
C GLY A 249 -18.52 3.57 -8.49
N MET A 250 -18.46 3.99 -7.22
CA MET A 250 -19.41 3.62 -6.15
C MET A 250 -20.83 4.17 -6.37
N ARG A 251 -20.96 5.22 -7.18
CA ARG A 251 -22.21 5.91 -7.51
C ARG A 251 -22.25 6.21 -9.00
N GLU A 252 -23.45 6.33 -9.55
CA GLU A 252 -23.65 6.80 -10.92
C GLU A 252 -23.18 8.26 -11.05
N SER A 253 -21.94 8.44 -11.49
CA SER A 253 -21.36 9.72 -11.85
C SER A 253 -20.40 9.52 -13.01
N TRP A 254 -20.58 10.31 -14.08
CA TRP A 254 -19.76 10.23 -15.29
C TRP A 254 -18.27 10.46 -15.01
N SER A 255 -17.92 11.22 -13.97
CA SER A 255 -16.52 11.49 -13.58
C SER A 255 -15.90 10.40 -12.70
N GLN A 256 -16.68 9.43 -12.24
CA GLN A 256 -16.25 8.37 -11.32
C GLN A 256 -16.37 6.97 -11.93
N MET A 257 -17.00 6.83 -13.08
CA MET A 257 -17.22 5.56 -13.76
C MET A 257 -16.26 5.43 -14.95
N PHE A 258 -15.23 4.58 -14.81
CA PHE A 258 -14.18 4.41 -15.83
C PHE A 258 -14.36 3.12 -16.65
N GLY A 259 -14.97 2.10 -16.06
CA GLY A 259 -15.36 0.89 -16.75
C GLY A 259 -15.44 -0.33 -15.81
N LEU A 260 -15.58 -1.51 -16.41
CA LEU A 260 -15.54 -2.77 -15.66
C LEU A 260 -14.10 -3.13 -15.25
N PRO A 261 -13.92 -3.81 -14.10
CA PRO A 261 -12.61 -4.26 -13.63
C PRO A 261 -11.88 -5.09 -14.69
N ARG A 262 -10.57 -4.86 -14.83
CA ARG A 262 -9.72 -5.51 -15.83
C ARG A 262 -8.30 -5.71 -15.33
N LEU A 263 -7.64 -6.74 -15.82
CA LEU A 263 -6.31 -7.18 -15.40
C LEU A 263 -5.30 -7.00 -16.53
N LEU A 264 -4.12 -6.49 -16.18
CA LEU A 264 -2.89 -6.61 -16.95
C LEU A 264 -1.87 -7.32 -16.06
N ALA A 265 -1.35 -8.47 -16.50
CA ALA A 265 -0.28 -9.15 -15.76
C ALA A 265 0.73 -9.80 -16.69
N GLN A 266 2.00 -9.70 -16.30
CA GLN A 266 3.15 -10.30 -16.97
C GLN A 266 4.06 -10.91 -15.91
N LEU A 267 4.25 -12.23 -15.97
CA LEU A 267 5.19 -12.97 -15.13
C LEU A 267 6.41 -13.33 -15.98
N GLU A 268 7.57 -12.83 -15.59
CA GLU A 268 8.87 -13.13 -16.20
C GLU A 268 9.60 -14.14 -15.32
N ILE A 269 10.02 -15.26 -15.91
CA ILE A 269 10.75 -16.33 -15.22
C ILE A 269 12.12 -16.45 -15.87
N GLU A 270 13.17 -16.35 -15.07
CA GLU A 270 14.57 -16.53 -15.45
C GLU A 270 15.07 -17.88 -14.90
N TYR A 271 15.70 -18.66 -15.76
CA TYR A 271 16.29 -19.96 -15.41
C TYR A 271 17.81 -19.86 -15.29
N SER A 272 18.40 -20.80 -14.55
CA SER A 272 19.84 -20.87 -14.30
C SER A 272 20.70 -21.06 -15.57
N ASP A 273 20.08 -21.49 -16.68
CA ASP A 273 20.73 -21.61 -18.01
C ASP A 273 20.71 -20.29 -18.81
N GLY A 274 20.11 -19.23 -18.27
CA GLY A 274 19.95 -17.92 -18.90
C GLY A 274 18.76 -17.80 -19.85
N SER A 275 17.96 -18.86 -20.03
CA SER A 275 16.70 -18.77 -20.76
C SER A 275 15.60 -18.12 -19.93
N THR A 276 14.55 -17.64 -20.59
CA THR A 276 13.40 -17.01 -19.94
C THR A 276 12.08 -17.55 -20.47
N ASP A 277 11.07 -17.60 -19.61
CA ASP A 277 9.67 -17.81 -19.99
C ASP A 277 8.83 -16.58 -19.61
N LEU A 278 7.76 -16.37 -20.36
CA LEU A 278 6.87 -15.23 -20.22
C LEU A 278 5.41 -15.68 -20.16
N ILE A 279 4.75 -15.47 -19.02
CA ILE A 279 3.33 -15.77 -18.84
C ILE A 279 2.56 -14.46 -18.79
N ILE A 280 1.70 -14.23 -19.79
CA ILE A 280 0.98 -12.97 -19.97
C ILE A 280 -0.53 -13.12 -19.81
N THR A 281 -1.20 -12.01 -19.53
CA THR A 281 -2.64 -11.87 -19.72
C THR A 281 -3.01 -11.82 -21.20
N ASP A 282 -3.89 -12.73 -21.60
CA ASP A 282 -4.38 -12.97 -22.96
C ASP A 282 -5.72 -13.72 -22.89
N ASP A 283 -6.29 -14.08 -24.04
CA ASP A 283 -7.58 -14.76 -24.16
C ASP A 283 -7.54 -16.24 -23.74
N SER A 284 -6.36 -16.77 -23.38
CA SER A 284 -6.21 -18.13 -22.84
C SER A 284 -6.61 -18.21 -21.36
N TRP A 285 -6.72 -17.08 -20.67
CA TRP A 285 -7.19 -17.02 -19.29
C TRP A 285 -8.65 -17.44 -19.18
N LYS A 286 -9.00 -18.03 -18.04
CA LYS A 286 -10.40 -18.29 -17.69
C LYS A 286 -10.92 -17.23 -16.75
N VAL A 287 -12.19 -16.85 -16.90
CA VAL A 287 -12.87 -15.85 -16.08
C VAL A 287 -14.27 -16.28 -15.64
N THR A 288 -14.66 -15.88 -14.44
CA THR A 288 -16.05 -15.95 -13.96
C THR A 288 -16.37 -14.82 -12.97
N SER A 289 -17.60 -14.35 -12.97
CA SER A 289 -18.17 -13.47 -11.93
C SER A 289 -19.16 -14.17 -11.00
N ARG A 290 -19.35 -15.48 -11.16
CA ARG A 290 -20.29 -16.29 -10.36
C ARG A 290 -19.66 -16.84 -9.09
N GLY A 291 -18.82 -16.02 -8.45
CA GLY A 291 -18.09 -16.37 -7.22
C GLY A 291 -18.78 -15.85 -5.96
N PRO A 292 -18.16 -16.06 -4.78
CA PRO A 292 -18.79 -15.76 -3.50
C PRO A 292 -18.92 -14.26 -3.21
N ILE A 293 -18.06 -13.39 -3.73
CA ILE A 293 -18.23 -11.94 -3.59
C ILE A 293 -19.22 -11.45 -4.65
N ILE A 294 -20.50 -11.37 -4.29
CA ILE A 294 -21.59 -11.03 -5.21
C ILE A 294 -21.80 -9.51 -5.36
N ALA A 295 -21.25 -8.71 -4.44
CA ALA A 295 -21.13 -7.28 -4.56
C ALA A 295 -19.98 -6.76 -3.68
N ASN A 296 -19.28 -5.73 -4.15
CA ASN A 296 -18.32 -4.97 -3.35
C ASN A 296 -18.36 -3.50 -3.76
N ASN A 297 -18.55 -2.59 -2.82
CA ASN A 297 -18.62 -1.16 -3.11
C ASN A 297 -17.99 -0.43 -1.93
N GLU A 298 -16.99 0.42 -2.20
CA GLU A 298 -16.21 1.09 -1.14
C GLU A 298 -17.10 1.81 -0.12
N PHE A 299 -18.24 2.38 -0.55
CA PHE A 299 -19.18 3.08 0.32
C PHE A 299 -20.22 2.15 0.97
N ASP A 300 -20.68 1.14 0.25
CA ASP A 300 -21.82 0.35 0.68
C ASP A 300 -21.45 -0.91 1.46
N GLY A 301 -20.28 -1.51 1.18
CA GLY A 301 -19.80 -2.75 1.80
C GLY A 301 -19.71 -3.93 0.83
N GLU A 302 -19.47 -5.11 1.39
CA GLU A 302 -19.29 -6.37 0.66
C GLU A 302 -20.42 -7.36 0.98
N GLU A 303 -21.02 -7.92 -0.07
CA GLU A 303 -21.94 -9.04 0.03
C GLU A 303 -21.21 -10.34 -0.37
N TYR A 304 -21.15 -11.27 0.57
CA TYR A 304 -20.49 -12.56 0.41
C TYR A 304 -21.49 -13.71 0.56
N ASP A 305 -21.59 -14.56 -0.47
CA ASP A 305 -22.40 -15.77 -0.48
C ASP A 305 -21.50 -17.01 -0.49
N ALA A 306 -21.33 -17.64 0.66
CA ALA A 306 -20.45 -18.79 0.81
C ALA A 306 -20.93 -20.02 0.01
N ARG A 307 -22.20 -20.03 -0.44
CA ARG A 307 -22.73 -21.12 -1.28
C ARG A 307 -22.08 -21.16 -2.67
N LEU A 308 -21.46 -20.05 -3.07
CA LEU A 308 -20.81 -19.87 -4.37
C LEU A 308 -19.28 -19.99 -4.27
N GLU A 309 -18.73 -20.42 -3.13
CA GLU A 309 -17.30 -20.61 -2.97
C GLU A 309 -16.75 -21.65 -3.95
N PHE A 310 -15.62 -21.30 -4.56
CA PHE A 310 -14.84 -22.23 -5.36
C PHE A 310 -13.75 -22.84 -4.47
N SER A 311 -13.94 -24.07 -4.04
CA SER A 311 -12.85 -24.79 -3.36
C SER A 311 -11.66 -24.94 -4.30
N ASP A 312 -10.48 -24.53 -3.83
CA ASP A 312 -9.19 -24.75 -4.50
C ASP A 312 -9.06 -24.17 -5.93
N TRP A 313 -9.86 -23.17 -6.31
CA TRP A 313 -9.84 -22.57 -7.66
C TRP A 313 -8.49 -21.99 -8.08
N ASN A 314 -7.70 -21.61 -7.09
CA ASN A 314 -6.36 -21.06 -7.20
C ASN A 314 -5.26 -22.16 -7.16
N LEU A 315 -5.62 -23.43 -7.30
CA LEU A 315 -4.71 -24.57 -7.57
C LEU A 315 -4.88 -25.08 -9.01
N ALA A 316 -3.84 -25.70 -9.57
CA ALA A 316 -3.80 -26.17 -10.96
C ALA A 316 -4.92 -27.18 -11.28
N ASP A 317 -5.20 -28.12 -10.37
CA ASP A 317 -6.13 -29.24 -10.56
C ASP A 317 -7.62 -28.86 -10.53
N PHE A 318 -7.95 -27.59 -10.31
CA PHE A 318 -9.34 -27.13 -10.32
C PHE A 318 -9.99 -27.26 -11.71
N ASN A 319 -11.20 -27.81 -11.74
CA ASN A 319 -12.00 -27.93 -12.94
C ASN A 319 -12.71 -26.60 -13.28
N ASP A 320 -12.15 -25.86 -14.22
CA ASP A 320 -12.68 -24.59 -14.72
C ASP A 320 -13.44 -24.71 -16.05
N SER A 321 -13.91 -25.91 -16.41
CA SER A 321 -14.62 -26.13 -17.69
C SER A 321 -15.89 -25.29 -17.85
N ASP A 322 -16.52 -24.89 -16.74
CA ASP A 322 -17.69 -23.99 -16.71
C ASP A 322 -17.32 -22.49 -16.72
N TRP A 323 -16.03 -22.15 -16.72
CA TRP A 323 -15.54 -20.78 -16.81
C TRP A 323 -15.35 -20.38 -18.28
N LYS A 324 -15.64 -19.12 -18.57
CA LYS A 324 -15.48 -18.57 -19.92
C LYS A 324 -14.02 -18.22 -20.16
N SER A 325 -13.62 -18.11 -21.43
CA SER A 325 -12.37 -17.41 -21.75
C SER A 325 -12.50 -15.93 -21.42
N ALA A 326 -11.41 -15.30 -21.00
CA ALA A 326 -11.37 -13.87 -20.71
C ALA A 326 -11.54 -13.04 -21.99
N ASP A 327 -12.26 -11.94 -21.89
CA ASP A 327 -12.36 -10.96 -22.98
C ASP A 327 -11.07 -10.15 -23.04
N ILE A 328 -10.54 -9.92 -24.25
CA ILE A 328 -9.54 -8.87 -24.46
C ILE A 328 -10.25 -7.52 -24.35
N MET A 329 -9.72 -6.63 -23.51
CA MET A 329 -10.30 -5.33 -23.21
C MET A 329 -9.36 -4.20 -23.66
N ASP A 330 -9.93 -3.03 -23.92
CA ASP A 330 -9.13 -1.84 -24.19
C ASP A 330 -8.33 -1.42 -22.94
N ALA A 331 -7.20 -0.76 -23.17
CA ALA A 331 -6.46 -0.14 -22.08
C ALA A 331 -7.32 0.96 -21.40
N PRO A 332 -7.18 1.16 -20.08
CA PRO A 332 -7.90 2.19 -19.31
C PRO A 332 -7.58 3.64 -19.73
N GLY A 333 -6.60 3.84 -20.63
CA GLY A 333 -6.21 5.13 -21.18
C GLY A 333 -4.85 5.59 -20.69
N GLY A 334 -4.74 5.89 -19.39
CA GLY A 334 -3.57 6.54 -18.80
C GLY A 334 -2.26 5.79 -18.95
N VAL A 335 -1.15 6.52 -18.76
CA VAL A 335 0.20 5.97 -18.87
C VAL A 335 0.44 4.93 -17.78
N ILE A 336 0.84 3.73 -18.18
CA ILE A 336 1.14 2.63 -17.27
C ILE A 336 2.44 2.96 -16.53
N THR A 337 2.37 3.09 -15.21
CA THR A 337 3.44 3.61 -14.36
C THR A 337 3.71 2.67 -13.19
N ALA A 338 4.99 2.35 -12.92
CA ALA A 338 5.34 1.59 -11.72
C ALA A 338 4.91 2.37 -10.48
N GLN A 339 4.26 1.70 -9.53
CA GLN A 339 3.81 2.36 -8.31
C GLN A 339 4.99 2.90 -7.49
N PRO A 340 5.05 4.21 -7.19
CA PRO A 340 6.21 4.82 -6.50
C PRO A 340 6.15 4.70 -4.97
N ASN A 341 4.98 4.36 -4.40
CA ASN A 341 4.76 4.25 -2.96
C ASN A 341 4.41 2.80 -2.56
N PRO A 342 4.66 2.40 -1.29
CA PRO A 342 4.16 1.13 -0.78
C PRO A 342 2.63 1.01 -0.87
N ASN A 343 2.12 -0.21 -1.01
CA ASN A 343 0.68 -0.48 -0.99
C ASN A 343 0.09 -0.35 0.42
N ILE A 344 -1.24 -0.37 0.46
CA ILE A 344 -2.01 -0.50 1.69
C ILE A 344 -1.86 -1.94 2.22
N GLN A 345 -1.70 -2.09 3.54
CA GLN A 345 -1.69 -3.39 4.23
C GLN A 345 -2.54 -3.32 5.51
N ILE A 346 -2.79 -4.48 6.12
CA ILE A 346 -3.23 -4.57 7.51
C ILE A 346 -2.02 -4.22 8.40
N GLN A 347 -2.07 -3.07 9.05
CA GLN A 347 -0.97 -2.53 9.85
C GLN A 347 -1.10 -2.87 11.34
N GLU A 348 -2.33 -3.10 11.82
CA GLU A 348 -2.59 -3.43 13.22
C GLU A 348 -3.87 -4.26 13.33
N GLU A 349 -3.96 -5.11 14.36
CA GLU A 349 -5.16 -5.85 14.71
C GLU A 349 -5.70 -5.39 16.06
N LEU A 350 -7.01 -5.17 16.15
CA LEU A 350 -7.69 -4.78 17.39
C LEU A 350 -8.64 -5.88 17.87
N THR A 351 -8.60 -6.16 19.16
CA THR A 351 -9.62 -6.96 19.83
C THR A 351 -10.75 -6.05 20.31
N PRO A 352 -12.02 -6.33 19.98
CA PRO A 352 -13.14 -5.56 20.51
C PRO A 352 -13.20 -5.66 22.04
N ILE A 353 -13.69 -4.61 22.69
CA ILE A 353 -13.69 -4.49 24.15
C ILE A 353 -15.04 -4.82 24.78
N LYS A 354 -16.13 -4.78 24.00
CA LYS A 354 -17.48 -4.99 24.52
C LYS A 354 -18.44 -5.46 23.43
N VAL A 355 -19.36 -6.34 23.79
CA VAL A 355 -20.55 -6.70 23.01
C VAL A 355 -21.78 -6.47 23.89
N THR A 356 -22.84 -5.88 23.34
CA THR A 356 -24.08 -5.56 24.07
C THR A 356 -25.29 -5.85 23.21
N GLU A 357 -26.25 -6.60 23.73
CA GLU A 357 -27.55 -6.78 23.09
C GLU A 357 -28.40 -5.51 23.27
N ILE A 358 -28.95 -4.96 22.18
CA ILE A 358 -29.78 -3.74 22.21
C ILE A 358 -31.26 -4.07 22.06
N THR A 359 -31.59 -5.00 21.16
CA THR A 359 -32.93 -5.56 20.97
C THR A 359 -32.79 -7.04 20.60
N ASP A 360 -33.85 -7.83 20.76
CA ASP A 360 -33.84 -9.28 20.48
C ASP A 360 -33.18 -9.61 19.12
N GLY A 361 -32.02 -10.29 19.17
CA GLY A 361 -31.24 -10.69 18.00
C GLY A 361 -30.36 -9.62 17.34
N LYS A 362 -30.14 -8.46 17.98
CA LYS A 362 -29.20 -7.41 17.53
C LYS A 362 -28.18 -7.05 18.60
N TYR A 363 -26.91 -7.08 18.21
CA TYR A 363 -25.77 -6.85 19.09
C TYR A 363 -24.93 -5.68 18.60
N ILE A 364 -24.43 -4.85 19.52
CA ILE A 364 -23.44 -3.81 19.26
C ILE A 364 -22.09 -4.26 19.78
N LEU A 365 -21.12 -4.35 18.88
CA LEU A 365 -19.70 -4.55 19.17
C LEU A 365 -19.02 -3.18 19.28
N ASP A 366 -18.28 -2.93 20.36
CA ASP A 366 -17.42 -1.74 20.54
C ASP A 366 -15.96 -2.15 20.37
N MET A 367 -15.29 -1.60 19.36
CA MET A 367 -13.86 -1.81 19.10
C MET A 367 -12.95 -1.07 20.11
N GLY A 368 -13.50 -0.15 20.90
CA GLY A 368 -12.76 0.68 21.86
C GLY A 368 -12.02 1.85 21.22
N GLN A 369 -11.99 1.91 19.89
CA GLN A 369 -11.29 2.91 19.09
C GLN A 369 -12.06 3.12 17.77
N ASN A 370 -12.16 4.37 17.32
CA ASN A 370 -12.58 4.65 15.93
C ASN A 370 -11.42 4.30 15.00
N MET A 371 -11.54 3.21 14.28
CA MET A 371 -10.53 2.62 13.40
C MET A 371 -11.00 2.65 11.95
N VAL A 372 -10.08 2.39 11.01
CA VAL A 372 -10.40 2.29 9.60
C VAL A 372 -9.86 0.99 9.02
N GLY A 373 -10.73 0.25 8.34
CA GLY A 373 -10.47 -1.08 7.80
C GLY A 373 -11.74 -1.92 7.83
N TRP A 374 -11.68 -3.14 8.35
CA TRP A 374 -12.86 -4.03 8.41
C TRP A 374 -12.87 -4.91 9.64
N LEU A 375 -13.99 -5.61 9.84
CA LEU A 375 -14.15 -6.64 10.86
C LEU A 375 -13.88 -8.01 10.25
N LYS A 376 -12.89 -8.73 10.79
CA LYS A 376 -12.74 -10.16 10.55
C LYS A 376 -13.61 -10.93 11.53
N VAL A 377 -14.43 -11.82 11.00
CA VAL A 377 -15.10 -12.89 11.74
C VAL A 377 -14.11 -14.04 11.88
N ASN A 378 -13.72 -14.36 13.11
CA ASN A 378 -12.85 -15.50 13.41
C ASN A 378 -13.65 -16.80 13.50
N ASN A 379 -14.80 -16.77 14.16
CA ASN A 379 -15.59 -17.97 14.44
C ASN A 379 -17.03 -17.64 14.87
N LEU A 380 -17.96 -17.56 13.92
CA LEU A 380 -19.40 -17.48 14.21
C LEU A 380 -20.12 -18.74 13.76
N LYS A 381 -21.27 -19.04 14.39
CA LYS A 381 -22.17 -20.12 13.99
C LYS A 381 -23.19 -19.56 13.00
N GLY A 382 -23.00 -19.90 11.73
CA GLY A 382 -23.96 -19.64 10.67
C GLY A 382 -25.06 -20.70 10.65
N LYS A 383 -26.24 -20.29 10.22
CA LYS A 383 -27.29 -21.20 9.74
C LYS A 383 -27.32 -21.10 8.23
N LYS A 384 -27.46 -22.24 7.57
CA LYS A 384 -27.51 -22.31 6.11
C LYS A 384 -28.57 -21.35 5.56
N ASP A 385 -28.21 -20.61 4.52
CA ASP A 385 -29.08 -19.67 3.79
C ASP A 385 -29.58 -18.47 4.64
N GLN A 386 -29.17 -18.33 5.90
CA GLN A 386 -29.55 -17.22 6.77
C GLN A 386 -28.45 -16.15 6.80
N PRO A 387 -28.66 -14.97 6.18
CA PRO A 387 -27.65 -13.93 6.14
C PRO A 387 -27.34 -13.36 7.53
N ILE A 388 -26.07 -13.09 7.77
CA ILE A 388 -25.57 -12.34 8.93
C ILE A 388 -25.12 -10.98 8.42
N SER A 389 -25.57 -9.93 9.11
CA SER A 389 -25.40 -8.54 8.68
C SER A 389 -24.52 -7.77 9.67
N PHE A 390 -23.56 -7.02 9.15
CA PHE A 390 -22.63 -6.17 9.88
C PHE A 390 -22.74 -4.73 9.40
N ARG A 391 -23.28 -3.83 10.23
CA ARG A 391 -23.39 -2.40 9.91
C ARG A 391 -22.44 -1.58 10.76
N PHE A 392 -21.78 -0.60 10.18
CA PHE A 392 -20.66 0.10 10.80
C PHE A 392 -21.01 1.55 11.13
N ALA A 393 -20.53 2.07 12.27
CA ALA A 393 -20.66 3.48 12.62
C ALA A 393 -19.53 3.99 13.53
N GLU A 394 -19.29 5.29 13.50
CA GLU A 394 -18.32 5.96 14.39
C GLU A 394 -18.88 6.19 15.79
N THR A 395 -20.19 6.42 15.92
CA THR A 395 -20.86 6.82 17.16
C THR A 395 -22.20 6.11 17.35
N LEU A 396 -22.71 6.12 18.58
CA LEU A 396 -24.03 5.60 18.94
C LEU A 396 -25.01 6.73 19.22
N LYS A 397 -26.30 6.45 19.07
CA LYS A 397 -27.41 7.27 19.59
C LYS A 397 -27.55 7.06 21.10
N GLU A 398 -28.37 7.90 21.75
CA GLU A 398 -28.64 7.80 23.20
C GLU A 398 -29.24 6.45 23.62
N ASP A 399 -30.00 5.80 22.73
CA ASP A 399 -30.61 4.48 22.97
C ASP A 399 -29.65 3.30 22.74
N GLY A 400 -28.39 3.57 22.37
CA GLY A 400 -27.37 2.56 22.11
C GLY A 400 -27.36 1.99 20.70
N THR A 401 -28.31 2.38 19.82
CA THR A 401 -28.28 2.00 18.40
C THR A 401 -27.25 2.82 17.61
N LEU A 402 -26.88 2.38 16.41
CA LEU A 402 -25.91 3.10 15.57
C LEU A 402 -26.44 4.49 15.15
N TYR A 403 -25.58 5.50 15.20
CA TYR A 403 -25.81 6.77 14.52
C TYR A 403 -25.16 6.72 13.13
N VAL A 404 -25.98 6.74 12.07
CA VAL A 404 -25.53 6.56 10.68
C VAL A 404 -25.87 7.74 9.78
N ASP A 405 -26.54 8.77 10.29
CA ASP A 405 -26.98 9.92 9.48
C ASP A 405 -25.78 10.68 8.88
N ASN A 406 -24.63 10.69 9.57
CA ASN A 406 -23.39 11.30 9.07
C ASN A 406 -22.70 10.50 7.96
N LEU A 407 -23.09 9.25 7.72
CA LEU A 407 -22.60 8.45 6.58
C LEU A 407 -23.22 8.90 5.25
N ARG A 408 -24.29 9.72 5.31
CA ARG A 408 -25.07 10.20 4.16
C ARG A 408 -25.62 9.02 3.36
N THR A 409 -25.18 8.82 2.11
CA THR A 409 -25.67 7.70 1.28
C THR A 409 -24.83 6.44 1.43
N ALA A 410 -23.66 6.48 2.08
CA ALA A 410 -22.85 5.27 2.29
C ALA A 410 -23.57 4.30 3.23
N LYS A 411 -23.77 3.06 2.80
CA LYS A 411 -24.46 2.04 3.61
C LYS A 411 -23.57 1.48 4.72
N ALA A 412 -22.26 1.37 4.47
CA ALA A 412 -21.28 0.75 5.36
C ALA A 412 -21.83 -0.53 5.99
N HIS A 413 -22.13 -1.51 5.14
CA HIS A 413 -22.90 -2.70 5.45
C HIS A 413 -22.35 -3.93 4.73
N ASP A 414 -21.76 -4.83 5.50
CA ASP A 414 -21.32 -6.12 4.97
C ASP A 414 -22.33 -7.23 5.29
N ILE A 415 -22.47 -8.20 4.39
CA ILE A 415 -23.40 -9.32 4.51
C ILE A 415 -22.68 -10.62 4.20
N TYR A 416 -22.81 -11.62 5.08
CA TYR A 416 -22.32 -12.97 4.85
C TYR A 416 -23.49 -13.97 4.86
N THR A 417 -23.61 -14.78 3.81
CA THR A 417 -24.61 -15.85 3.71
C THR A 417 -23.93 -17.22 3.86
N PRO A 418 -24.18 -17.97 4.96
CA PRO A 418 -23.55 -19.27 5.19
C PRO A 418 -24.03 -20.35 4.21
N ALA A 419 -23.10 -21.20 3.75
CA ALA A 419 -23.39 -22.33 2.87
C ALA A 419 -23.99 -23.56 3.59
N ALA A 420 -23.74 -23.65 4.89
CA ALA A 420 -24.14 -24.76 5.75
C ALA A 420 -24.34 -24.27 7.18
N ASP A 421 -24.99 -25.10 8.00
CA ASP A 421 -25.00 -24.91 9.45
C ASP A 421 -23.60 -25.20 10.01
N GLY A 422 -23.11 -24.33 10.90
CA GLY A 422 -21.85 -24.57 11.59
C GLY A 422 -20.99 -23.32 11.72
N ASN A 423 -19.76 -23.53 12.16
CA ASN A 423 -18.79 -22.47 12.37
C ASN A 423 -18.21 -21.98 11.03
N PHE A 424 -17.99 -20.67 10.90
CA PHE A 424 -17.29 -20.06 9.78
C PHE A 424 -16.35 -18.93 10.22
N SER A 425 -15.35 -18.65 9.38
CA SER A 425 -14.45 -17.49 9.44
C SER A 425 -14.58 -16.74 8.13
N TRP A 426 -14.61 -15.42 8.18
CA TRP A 426 -14.77 -14.58 6.99
C TRP A 426 -14.24 -13.16 7.25
N GLU A 427 -13.69 -12.54 6.23
CA GLU A 427 -13.40 -11.10 6.21
C GLU A 427 -13.57 -10.56 4.78
N PRO A 428 -14.03 -9.31 4.60
CA PRO A 428 -14.17 -8.73 3.28
C PRO A 428 -12.81 -8.50 2.61
N LYS A 429 -12.79 -8.38 1.28
CA LYS A 429 -11.54 -8.19 0.52
C LYS A 429 -11.41 -6.79 -0.10
N PHE A 430 -12.50 -6.22 -0.59
CA PHE A 430 -12.45 -5.06 -1.50
C PHE A 430 -13.14 -3.81 -0.98
N VAL A 431 -13.38 -3.74 0.33
CA VAL A 431 -14.01 -2.60 1.00
C VAL A 431 -13.27 -2.21 2.27
N PHE A 432 -13.60 -1.03 2.79
CA PHE A 432 -13.22 -0.61 4.14
C PHE A 432 -14.28 0.34 4.69
N HIS A 433 -14.30 0.46 6.02
CA HIS A 433 -15.21 1.30 6.78
C HIS A 433 -14.42 2.12 7.81
N GLY A 434 -14.86 3.34 8.09
CA GLY A 434 -14.43 4.11 9.27
C GLY A 434 -15.43 3.89 10.41
N PHE A 435 -15.02 3.23 11.49
CA PHE A 435 -15.94 2.81 12.54
C PHE A 435 -15.28 2.56 13.89
N ARG A 436 -16.09 2.72 14.95
CA ARG A 436 -15.83 2.18 16.28
C ARG A 436 -16.81 1.08 16.64
N PHE A 437 -18.04 1.18 16.16
CA PHE A 437 -19.14 0.32 16.55
C PHE A 437 -19.63 -0.50 15.36
N VAL A 438 -20.01 -1.75 15.63
CA VAL A 438 -20.61 -2.65 14.63
C VAL A 438 -21.92 -3.20 15.17
N GLU A 439 -23.02 -3.02 14.43
CA GLU A 439 -24.28 -3.73 14.66
C GLU A 439 -24.23 -5.07 13.95
N ILE A 440 -24.42 -6.15 14.71
CA ILE A 440 -24.46 -7.54 14.23
C ILE A 440 -25.90 -8.04 14.38
N SER A 441 -26.45 -8.60 13.30
CA SER A 441 -27.78 -9.20 13.29
C SER A 441 -27.83 -10.46 12.42
N GLY A 442 -28.85 -11.29 12.63
CA GLY A 442 -28.98 -12.58 11.94
C GLY A 442 -28.42 -13.77 12.74
N LEU A 443 -28.02 -13.56 14.00
CA LEU A 443 -27.63 -14.61 14.95
C LEU A 443 -28.80 -14.93 15.90
N ASP A 444 -28.86 -16.17 16.39
CA ASP A 444 -29.79 -16.61 17.44
C ASP A 444 -29.11 -16.74 18.82
N TYR A 445 -27.93 -16.15 18.97
CA TYR A 445 -27.12 -16.15 20.18
C TYR A 445 -26.25 -14.88 20.24
N GLN A 446 -25.85 -14.50 21.45
CA GLN A 446 -24.89 -13.42 21.64
C GLN A 446 -23.46 -13.88 21.32
N PRO A 447 -22.78 -13.25 20.34
CA PRO A 447 -21.41 -13.62 20.00
C PRO A 447 -20.42 -13.17 21.09
N GLN A 448 -19.23 -13.78 21.08
CA GLN A 448 -18.13 -13.47 22.00
C GLN A 448 -17.14 -12.48 21.36
N LEU A 449 -16.38 -11.75 22.18
CA LEU A 449 -15.35 -10.82 21.69
C LEU A 449 -14.28 -11.54 20.85
N SER A 450 -13.93 -12.77 21.21
CA SER A 450 -12.97 -13.61 20.49
C SER A 450 -13.43 -14.00 19.09
N ASP A 451 -14.73 -13.89 18.81
CA ASP A 451 -15.29 -14.23 17.50
C ASP A 451 -14.92 -13.18 16.44
N PHE A 452 -14.29 -12.06 16.84
CA PHE A 452 -13.96 -10.95 15.97
C PHE A 452 -12.55 -10.40 16.16
N THR A 453 -11.99 -9.87 15.09
CA THR A 453 -10.77 -9.06 15.07
C THR A 453 -10.99 -7.86 14.17
N GLY A 454 -10.73 -6.64 14.65
CA GLY A 454 -10.67 -5.45 13.80
C GLY A 454 -9.35 -5.42 13.03
N LYS A 455 -9.40 -5.30 11.71
CA LYS A 455 -8.21 -5.14 10.86
C LYS A 455 -8.03 -3.66 10.57
N VAL A 456 -7.00 -3.04 11.15
CA VAL A 456 -6.64 -1.64 10.89
C VAL A 456 -5.78 -1.59 9.64
N VAL A 457 -6.28 -0.90 8.63
CA VAL A 457 -5.71 -0.92 7.29
C VAL A 457 -5.25 0.49 6.95
N TYR A 458 -4.10 0.66 6.29
CA TYR A 458 -3.62 1.91 5.67
C TYR A 458 -2.34 1.66 4.88
N ASP A 459 -1.93 2.66 4.07
CA ASP A 459 -0.65 2.65 3.35
C ASP A 459 0.49 2.19 4.26
N LYS A 460 1.30 1.25 3.78
CA LYS A 460 2.44 0.74 4.52
C LYS A 460 3.48 1.83 4.68
N MET A 461 3.65 2.29 5.92
CA MET A 461 4.63 3.30 6.28
C MET A 461 5.10 3.10 7.72
N GLU A 462 6.32 3.54 8.01
CA GLU A 462 6.88 3.46 9.35
C GLU A 462 6.30 4.56 10.24
N THR A 463 6.06 4.25 11.52
CA THR A 463 5.84 5.27 12.56
C THR A 463 7.20 5.75 13.05
N THR A 464 7.64 6.92 12.60
CA THR A 464 8.95 7.52 12.92
C THR A 464 8.89 8.48 14.11
N GLY A 465 7.71 9.01 14.43
CA GLY A 465 7.48 9.95 15.52
C GLY A 465 6.91 9.33 16.79
N ARG A 466 7.42 9.76 17.95
CA ARG A 466 6.83 9.47 19.26
C ARG A 466 6.75 10.74 20.08
N PHE A 467 5.68 10.89 20.84
CA PHE A 467 5.45 12.06 21.68
C PHE A 467 4.74 11.66 22.97
N GLU A 468 5.26 12.13 24.10
CA GLU A 468 4.69 11.89 25.43
C GLU A 468 5.01 13.09 26.34
N THR A 469 4.03 13.45 27.17
CA THR A 469 4.14 14.50 28.18
C THR A 469 3.63 14.00 29.53
N ASN A 470 3.81 14.78 30.58
CA ASN A 470 3.19 14.52 31.88
C ASN A 470 1.69 14.91 31.95
N ASN A 471 1.09 15.37 30.84
CA ASN A 471 -0.32 15.77 30.77
C ASN A 471 -1.11 14.77 29.92
N GLU A 472 -1.97 14.00 30.58
CA GLU A 472 -2.77 12.95 29.93
C GLU A 472 -3.70 13.48 28.83
N THR A 473 -4.21 14.71 28.96
CA THR A 473 -5.07 15.32 27.93
C THR A 473 -4.27 15.58 26.66
N ILE A 474 -3.05 16.11 26.77
CA ILE A 474 -2.17 16.36 25.63
C ILE A 474 -1.79 15.03 24.96
N ASN A 475 -1.46 14.02 25.76
CA ASN A 475 -1.15 12.68 25.24
C ASN A 475 -2.34 12.07 24.50
N GLN A 476 -3.56 12.27 25.02
CA GLN A 476 -4.78 11.80 24.35
C GLN A 476 -5.08 12.58 23.06
N VAL A 477 -4.82 13.90 23.01
CA VAL A 477 -4.92 14.68 21.77
C VAL A 477 -3.95 14.15 20.72
N PHE A 478 -2.69 13.89 21.08
CA PHE A 478 -1.72 13.27 20.18
C PHE A 478 -2.19 11.90 19.71
N LYS A 479 -2.68 11.04 20.61
CA LYS A 479 -3.21 9.72 20.27
C LYS A 479 -4.41 9.82 19.32
N ASN A 480 -5.31 10.78 19.52
CA ASN A 480 -6.44 11.02 18.63
C ASN A 480 -5.95 11.47 17.24
N ALA A 481 -4.97 12.38 17.17
CA ALA A 481 -4.37 12.81 15.92
C ALA A 481 -3.68 11.63 15.20
N PHE A 482 -2.92 10.81 15.91
CA PHE A 482 -2.28 9.60 15.38
C PHE A 482 -3.29 8.68 14.70
N TRP A 483 -4.41 8.38 15.36
CA TRP A 483 -5.47 7.55 14.79
C TRP A 483 -6.20 8.23 13.63
N GLY A 484 -6.50 9.52 13.74
CA GLY A 484 -7.18 10.29 12.69
C GLY A 484 -6.34 10.43 11.41
N ILE A 485 -5.03 10.62 11.55
CA ILE A 485 -4.10 10.74 10.42
C ILE A 485 -4.03 9.41 9.66
N ARG A 486 -3.66 8.31 10.34
CA ARG A 486 -3.49 7.02 9.67
C ARG A 486 -4.78 6.45 9.11
N GLY A 487 -5.92 6.77 9.72
CA GLY A 487 -7.23 6.40 9.19
C GLY A 487 -7.54 7.01 7.81
N ASN A 488 -6.84 8.08 7.42
CA ASN A 488 -7.07 8.82 6.20
C ASN A 488 -5.99 8.61 5.12
N TYR A 489 -5.14 7.58 5.23
CA TYR A 489 -4.21 7.22 4.16
C TYR A 489 -4.70 6.01 3.38
N ARG A 490 -5.01 6.22 2.09
CA ARG A 490 -5.49 5.19 1.15
C ARG A 490 -4.95 5.39 -0.27
N GLY A 491 -3.63 5.47 -0.41
CA GLY A 491 -2.96 5.86 -1.65
C GLY A 491 -3.08 7.35 -1.98
N MET A 492 -3.82 8.09 -1.15
CA MET A 492 -3.96 9.54 -1.08
C MET A 492 -4.39 9.91 0.35
N PRO A 493 -4.17 11.15 0.80
CA PRO A 493 -4.67 11.63 2.08
C PRO A 493 -6.14 12.07 1.97
N THR A 494 -7.08 11.27 2.48
CA THR A 494 -8.52 11.57 2.43
C THR A 494 -8.96 12.58 3.49
N ASP A 495 -10.11 13.22 3.26
CA ASP A 495 -10.79 14.09 4.24
C ASP A 495 -11.36 13.28 5.41
N CYS A 496 -12.00 12.17 5.07
CA CYS A 496 -12.65 11.30 6.02
C CYS A 496 -12.73 9.85 5.48
N PRO A 497 -12.83 8.83 6.34
CA PRO A 497 -12.81 7.43 5.90
C PRO A 497 -14.17 6.71 5.89
N GLN A 498 -15.26 7.34 6.33
CA GLN A 498 -16.52 6.67 6.68
C GLN A 498 -17.68 6.95 5.72
N ARG A 499 -17.90 8.20 5.31
CA ARG A 499 -19.07 8.59 4.49
C ARG A 499 -18.79 8.41 2.99
N ASP A 500 -19.78 8.70 2.16
CA ASP A 500 -19.73 8.71 0.69
C ASP A 500 -18.90 9.88 0.11
N GLU A 501 -17.64 9.98 0.54
CA GLU A 501 -16.69 11.02 0.13
C GLU A 501 -15.29 10.42 -0.07
N ARG A 502 -14.47 10.40 0.99
CA ARG A 502 -13.18 9.71 1.03
C ARG A 502 -12.25 10.15 -0.09
N VAL A 503 -12.16 11.45 -0.35
CA VAL A 503 -11.37 11.98 -1.46
C VAL A 503 -10.22 12.85 -0.95
N GLY A 504 -9.19 13.01 -1.78
CA GLY A 504 -8.02 13.83 -1.47
C GLY A 504 -8.29 15.32 -1.60
N TRP A 505 -9.09 15.88 -0.70
CA TRP A 505 -9.30 17.32 -0.58
C TRP A 505 -7.98 18.03 -0.26
N LEU A 506 -7.60 18.98 -1.12
CA LEU A 506 -6.28 19.60 -1.03
C LEU A 506 -6.10 20.43 0.25
N GLY A 507 -7.11 21.25 0.59
CA GLY A 507 -7.05 22.16 1.73
C GLY A 507 -6.80 21.48 3.08
N ASP A 508 -7.22 20.23 3.25
CA ASP A 508 -7.05 19.47 4.50
C ASP A 508 -5.58 19.21 4.85
N ARG A 509 -4.71 19.21 3.83
CA ARG A 509 -3.31 18.80 3.96
C ARG A 509 -2.30 19.93 3.74
N THR A 510 -2.74 21.15 3.44
CA THR A 510 -1.83 22.29 3.19
C THR A 510 -0.80 22.47 4.31
N THR A 511 -1.21 22.62 5.57
CA THR A 511 -0.28 22.61 6.71
C THR A 511 -0.25 21.27 7.44
N GLY A 512 -1.29 20.45 7.26
CA GLY A 512 -1.42 19.13 7.88
C GLY A 512 -0.24 18.21 7.54
N SER A 513 0.24 18.25 6.29
CA SER A 513 1.33 17.39 5.81
C SER A 513 2.61 17.51 6.66
N PHE A 514 2.91 18.70 7.19
CA PHE A 514 4.09 18.90 8.06
C PHE A 514 3.96 18.20 9.40
N GLY A 515 2.78 18.30 10.03
CA GLY A 515 2.53 17.64 11.32
C GLY A 515 2.49 16.12 11.17
N GLU A 516 1.95 15.65 10.06
CA GLU A 516 1.84 14.23 9.72
C GLU A 516 3.21 13.57 9.49
N ALA A 517 4.11 14.24 8.77
CA ALA A 517 5.46 13.76 8.49
C ALA A 517 6.38 13.70 9.73
N PHE A 518 6.00 14.36 10.83
CA PHE A 518 6.66 14.11 12.13
C PHE A 518 6.28 12.76 12.74
N ILE A 519 5.13 12.19 12.37
CA ILE A 519 4.57 10.98 12.99
C ILE A 519 4.88 9.75 12.12
N PHE A 520 4.71 9.88 10.80
CA PHE A 520 4.84 8.78 9.85
C PHE A 520 5.86 9.09 8.75
N ASP A 521 6.57 8.07 8.26
CA ASP A 521 7.37 8.16 7.04
C ASP A 521 6.47 8.17 5.79
N ASN A 522 5.86 9.33 5.52
CA ASN A 522 4.84 9.51 4.47
C ASN A 522 5.41 10.14 3.19
N ALA A 523 6.74 10.20 3.04
CA ALA A 523 7.39 10.87 1.92
C ALA A 523 6.96 10.31 0.55
N LEU A 524 6.94 8.98 0.41
CA LEU A 524 6.56 8.33 -0.85
C LEU A 524 5.07 8.53 -1.18
N LEU A 525 4.20 8.54 -0.16
CA LEU A 525 2.77 8.82 -0.34
C LEU A 525 2.56 10.26 -0.85
N TYR A 526 3.19 11.24 -0.21
CA TYR A 526 3.06 12.64 -0.62
C TYR A 526 3.74 12.94 -1.96
N SER A 527 4.90 12.34 -2.23
CA SER A 527 5.57 12.43 -3.54
C SER A 527 4.68 11.89 -4.66
N LYS A 528 4.02 10.75 -4.42
CA LYS A 528 3.00 10.20 -5.32
C LYS A 528 1.80 11.14 -5.47
N TRP A 529 1.27 11.68 -4.36
CA TRP A 529 0.09 12.54 -4.41
C TRP A 529 0.33 13.85 -5.14
N LEU A 530 1.56 14.42 -5.12
CA LEU A 530 1.93 15.56 -5.96
C LEU A 530 1.77 15.26 -7.46
N GLN A 531 1.99 14.01 -7.89
CA GLN A 531 1.66 13.58 -9.25
C GLN A 531 0.15 13.59 -9.48
N ASP A 532 -0.66 13.10 -8.54
CA ASP A 532 -2.13 13.13 -8.67
C ASP A 532 -2.68 14.57 -8.77
N ILE A 533 -2.04 15.52 -8.09
CA ILE A 533 -2.39 16.95 -8.18
C ILE A 533 -2.07 17.50 -9.57
N GLU A 534 -0.90 17.14 -10.13
CA GLU A 534 -0.54 17.50 -11.50
C GLU A 534 -1.52 16.91 -12.51
N ASP A 535 -1.82 15.61 -12.39
CA ASP A 535 -2.77 14.90 -13.25
C ASP A 535 -4.20 15.48 -13.08
N SER A 536 -4.48 16.17 -11.97
CA SER A 536 -5.75 16.86 -11.73
C SER A 536 -5.83 18.28 -12.29
N GLN A 537 -4.72 18.82 -12.83
CA GLN A 537 -4.68 20.14 -13.46
C GLN A 537 -5.41 20.14 -14.81
N SER A 538 -6.25 21.15 -15.03
CA SER A 538 -6.92 21.39 -16.31
C SER A 538 -5.94 21.90 -17.40
N PRO A 539 -6.32 21.81 -18.69
CA PRO A 539 -5.55 22.44 -19.78
C PRO A 539 -5.30 23.93 -19.55
N GLU A 540 -6.24 24.65 -18.92
CA GLU A 540 -6.14 26.07 -18.60
C GLU A 540 -5.23 26.37 -17.40
N GLY A 541 -4.75 25.36 -16.67
CA GLY A 541 -3.87 25.51 -15.51
C GLY A 541 -4.59 25.55 -14.15
N SER A 542 -5.92 25.51 -14.12
CA SER A 542 -6.69 25.38 -12.88
C SER A 542 -6.49 24.01 -12.25
N ILE A 543 -6.35 23.92 -10.92
CA ILE A 543 -6.20 22.68 -10.17
C ILE A 543 -7.53 22.36 -9.49
N SER A 544 -7.97 21.09 -9.58
CA SER A 544 -9.16 20.63 -8.87
C SER A 544 -8.89 20.64 -7.36
N VAL A 545 -9.82 21.13 -6.56
CA VAL A 545 -9.70 21.14 -5.08
C VAL A 545 -9.70 19.74 -4.44
N VAL A 546 -9.93 18.71 -5.26
CA VAL A 546 -9.83 17.29 -4.94
C VAL A 546 -8.87 16.61 -5.93
N SER A 547 -7.90 15.84 -5.43
CA SER A 547 -6.93 15.08 -6.24
C SER A 547 -6.72 13.65 -5.68
N PRO A 548 -6.86 12.58 -6.49
CA PRO A 548 -7.30 12.57 -7.89
C PRO A 548 -8.70 13.18 -8.10
N LYS A 549 -8.93 13.82 -9.25
CA LYS A 549 -10.15 14.58 -9.59
C LYS A 549 -11.43 13.77 -9.80
N TYR A 550 -11.67 12.72 -9.00
CA TYR A 550 -12.93 11.97 -8.94
C TYR A 550 -14.13 12.90 -8.77
N TRP A 551 -13.95 13.96 -7.99
CA TRP A 551 -14.81 15.14 -7.97
C TRP A 551 -14.05 16.24 -8.70
N THR A 552 -14.46 16.55 -9.93
CA THR A 552 -13.79 17.55 -10.75
C THR A 552 -14.32 18.95 -10.40
N LEU A 553 -13.64 19.62 -9.48
CA LEU A 553 -14.10 20.88 -8.87
C LEU A 553 -13.05 21.98 -9.07
N TYR A 554 -13.21 22.78 -10.13
CA TYR A 554 -12.32 23.90 -10.44
C TYR A 554 -12.91 25.21 -9.93
N HIS A 555 -12.21 25.83 -8.98
CA HIS A 555 -12.65 27.11 -8.38
C HIS A 555 -11.72 28.28 -8.71
N ASP A 556 -10.53 28.04 -9.24
CA ASP A 556 -9.48 29.06 -9.38
C ASP A 556 -9.26 29.83 -8.05
N ASP A 557 -9.29 29.11 -6.92
CA ASP A 557 -8.96 29.61 -5.57
C ASP A 557 -7.51 29.30 -5.20
N VAL A 558 -7.01 29.87 -4.09
CA VAL A 558 -5.60 29.72 -3.67
C VAL A 558 -5.41 28.83 -2.46
N THR A 559 -6.37 28.80 -1.54
CA THR A 559 -6.18 28.14 -0.24
C THR A 559 -6.14 26.61 -0.35
N TRP A 560 -6.89 25.99 -1.26
CA TRP A 560 -6.91 24.54 -1.42
C TRP A 560 -5.71 24.05 -2.24
N PRO A 561 -5.47 24.55 -3.48
CA PRO A 561 -4.31 24.14 -4.25
C PRO A 561 -2.95 24.53 -3.64
N ALA A 562 -2.91 25.38 -2.60
CA ALA A 562 -1.69 25.64 -1.83
C ALA A 562 -1.01 24.36 -1.32
N ALA A 563 -1.76 23.28 -1.11
CA ALA A 563 -1.22 21.96 -0.76
C ALA A 563 -0.16 21.48 -1.76
N TYR A 564 -0.29 21.81 -3.05
CA TYR A 564 0.69 21.41 -4.07
C TYR A 564 2.10 21.93 -3.75
N PHE A 565 2.18 23.19 -3.32
CA PHE A 565 3.43 23.85 -2.94
C PHE A 565 3.90 23.44 -1.55
N TYR A 566 2.97 23.32 -0.60
CA TYR A 566 3.30 23.04 0.79
C TYR A 566 3.73 21.58 1.00
N SER A 567 3.12 20.62 0.31
CA SER A 567 3.56 19.23 0.34
C SER A 567 4.94 19.06 -0.33
N ALA A 568 5.22 19.75 -1.44
CA ALA A 568 6.56 19.74 -2.04
C ALA A 568 7.61 20.39 -1.12
N LYS A 569 7.25 21.49 -0.46
CA LYS A 569 8.09 22.12 0.57
C LYS A 569 8.33 21.20 1.77
N MET A 570 7.30 20.47 2.20
CA MET A 570 7.38 19.49 3.28
C MET A 570 8.40 18.40 2.94
N LEU A 571 8.30 17.81 1.74
CA LEU A 571 9.25 16.79 1.25
C LEU A 571 10.69 17.31 1.25
N TRP A 572 10.90 18.54 0.82
CA TRP A 572 12.22 19.17 0.87
C TRP A 572 12.70 19.41 2.30
N GLN A 573 11.86 20.00 3.18
CA GLN A 573 12.30 20.43 4.50
C GLN A 573 12.48 19.28 5.50
N GLN A 574 11.65 18.24 5.44
CA GLN A 574 11.67 17.13 6.40
C GLN A 574 12.43 15.90 5.88
N TYR A 575 12.48 15.69 4.56
CA TYR A 575 13.15 14.53 3.95
C TYR A 575 14.36 14.89 3.09
N GLY A 576 14.62 16.17 2.82
CA GLY A 576 15.68 16.61 1.92
C GLY A 576 15.37 16.35 0.44
N ASP A 577 14.15 15.94 0.10
CA ASP A 577 13.79 15.59 -1.28
C ASP A 577 13.39 16.84 -2.08
N THR A 578 14.25 17.21 -3.04
CA THR A 578 14.01 18.33 -3.95
C THR A 578 13.39 17.92 -5.28
N GLU A 579 13.36 16.63 -5.60
CA GLU A 579 12.89 16.11 -6.88
C GLU A 579 11.44 16.51 -7.18
N PRO A 580 10.49 16.46 -6.22
CA PRO A 580 9.12 16.88 -6.49
C PRO A 580 9.02 18.36 -6.90
N ILE A 581 9.88 19.23 -6.38
CA ILE A 581 9.90 20.65 -6.78
C ILE A 581 10.35 20.79 -8.24
N PHE A 582 11.44 20.11 -8.63
CA PHE A 582 11.95 20.18 -10.00
C PHE A 582 10.97 19.56 -11.00
N LYS A 583 10.46 18.38 -10.68
CA LYS A 583 9.53 17.62 -11.53
C LYS A 583 8.26 18.42 -11.82
N HIS A 584 7.68 19.04 -10.79
CA HIS A 584 6.36 19.67 -10.87
C HIS A 584 6.40 21.19 -11.13
N TYR A 585 7.59 21.80 -11.24
CA TYR A 585 7.75 23.25 -11.33
C TYR A 585 6.92 23.88 -12.46
N ASN A 586 6.89 23.25 -13.64
CA ASN A 586 6.16 23.77 -14.79
C ASN A 586 4.64 23.77 -14.55
N SER A 587 4.09 22.72 -13.95
CA SER A 587 2.68 22.64 -13.58
C SER A 587 2.30 23.66 -12.50
N MET A 588 3.12 23.76 -11.45
CA MET A 588 2.97 24.76 -10.39
C MET A 588 2.97 26.18 -10.94
N LYS A 589 3.88 26.49 -11.87
CA LYS A 589 3.97 27.78 -12.52
C LYS A 589 2.72 28.09 -13.36
N ARG A 590 2.25 27.12 -14.17
CA ARG A 590 1.02 27.27 -14.97
C ARG A 590 -0.19 27.59 -14.10
N TYR A 591 -0.30 26.97 -12.94
CA TYR A 591 -1.36 27.27 -11.98
C TYR A 591 -1.26 28.72 -11.45
N LEU A 592 -0.08 29.18 -11.05
CA LEU A 592 0.08 30.57 -10.60
C LEU A 592 -0.21 31.58 -11.71
N GLU A 593 0.22 31.31 -12.95
CA GLU A 593 -0.11 32.13 -14.11
C GLU A 593 -1.62 32.19 -14.36
N ARG A 594 -2.32 31.06 -14.22
CA ARG A 594 -3.78 30.98 -14.30
C ARG A 594 -4.46 31.84 -13.22
N ILE A 595 -4.07 31.68 -11.95
CA ILE A 595 -4.63 32.46 -10.85
C ILE A 595 -4.37 33.96 -11.05
N GLN A 596 -3.18 34.31 -11.51
CA GLN A 596 -2.82 35.69 -11.84
C GLN A 596 -3.73 36.27 -12.94
N GLU A 597 -4.01 35.49 -13.99
CA GLU A 597 -4.84 35.91 -15.12
C GLU A 597 -6.30 36.15 -14.71
N VAL A 598 -6.88 35.27 -13.89
CA VAL A 598 -8.34 35.26 -13.67
C VAL A 598 -8.80 35.85 -12.34
N SER A 599 -7.91 35.94 -11.35
CA SER A 599 -8.28 36.32 -9.97
C SER A 599 -7.48 37.50 -9.41
N MET A 600 -6.37 37.93 -10.04
CA MET A 600 -5.55 39.02 -9.50
C MET A 600 -5.97 40.40 -10.00
N GLN A 601 -6.21 41.33 -9.08
CA GLN A 601 -6.46 42.76 -9.35
C GLN A 601 -5.59 43.60 -8.42
N ASP A 602 -4.83 44.56 -8.97
CA ASP A 602 -3.92 45.41 -8.19
C ASP A 602 -2.99 44.62 -7.24
N TYR A 603 -2.48 43.47 -7.71
CA TYR A 603 -1.65 42.53 -6.94
C TYR A 603 -2.34 41.84 -5.75
N ILE A 604 -3.68 41.84 -5.73
CA ILE A 604 -4.52 41.18 -4.73
C ILE A 604 -5.33 40.08 -5.42
N ILE A 605 -5.35 38.88 -4.85
CA ILE A 605 -6.26 37.82 -5.28
C ILE A 605 -7.65 38.13 -4.73
N THR A 606 -8.62 38.37 -5.62
CA THR A 606 -9.98 38.83 -5.25
C THR A 606 -11.01 37.69 -5.17
N LYS A 607 -10.59 36.44 -5.39
CA LYS A 607 -11.45 35.27 -5.40
C LYS A 607 -10.82 34.13 -4.60
N ASP A 608 -11.57 33.64 -3.61
CA ASP A 608 -11.33 32.37 -2.93
C ASP A 608 -12.69 31.73 -2.63
N ALA A 609 -12.89 30.47 -3.01
CA ALA A 609 -14.18 29.80 -2.89
C ALA A 609 -14.39 29.18 -1.51
N TYR A 610 -13.31 28.86 -0.78
CA TYR A 610 -13.39 28.08 0.44
C TYR A 610 -12.63 28.69 1.62
N GLY A 611 -11.83 29.76 1.44
CA GLY A 611 -11.25 30.51 2.56
C GLY A 611 -10.24 31.56 2.19
#